data_AF-A0A842VAA9-F1
#
_entry.id   AF-A0A842VAA9-F1
#
_cell.length_a   1.000
_cell.length_b   1.000
_cell.length_c   1.000
_cell.angle_alpha   90.00
_cell.angle_beta   90.00
_cell.angle_gamma   90.00
#
_symmetry.space_group_name_H-M   'P 1'
#
loop_
_entity.id
_entity.type
_entity.pdbx_description
1 polymer ?
#
loop_
_entity_poly.entity_id
_entity_poly.type
_entity_poly.pdbx_seq_one_letter_code
_entity_poly.pdbx_strand_id
1 'polypeptide(L)'
;MKHRRLEVFLEFLFFGLVMGITEDLIALKFATGEPLTWKIILIVFLVALPFAIIGELIVDRVRWWRKIRRTFQKHVSSVKSSRK
;
A
#
# COMPACT_ATOMS: atom_id res chain seq x y z
N MET A 1 5.20 16.55 -13.25
CA MET A 1 5.72 16.17 -11.91
C MET A 1 4.65 15.61 -10.95
N LYS A 2 3.33 15.88 -11.14
CA LYS A 2 2.23 15.35 -10.29
C LYS A 2 1.67 13.98 -10.75
N HIS A 3 1.58 13.75 -12.07
CA HIS A 3 0.99 12.53 -12.65
C HIS A 3 1.72 11.22 -12.27
N ARG A 4 3.06 11.23 -12.21
CA ARG A 4 3.86 10.04 -11.92
C ARG A 4 3.67 9.48 -10.50
N ARG A 5 3.21 10.29 -9.54
CA ARG A 5 2.86 9.78 -8.20
C ARG A 5 1.47 9.17 -8.18
N LEU A 6 0.55 9.72 -8.97
CA LEU A 6 -0.82 9.22 -9.07
C LEU A 6 -0.85 7.86 -9.76
N GLU A 7 -0.06 7.67 -10.82
CA GLU A 7 0.07 6.38 -11.51
C GLU A 7 0.56 5.29 -10.56
N VAL A 8 1.62 5.56 -9.80
CA VAL A 8 2.17 4.61 -8.84
C VAL A 8 1.19 4.34 -7.70
N PHE A 9 0.50 5.37 -7.21
CA PHE A 9 -0.56 5.22 -6.21
C PHE A 9 -1.69 4.33 -6.71
N LEU A 10 -2.16 4.56 -7.94
CA LEU A 10 -3.23 3.77 -8.57
C LEU A 10 -2.78 2.33 -8.80
N GLU A 11 -1.54 2.09 -9.21
CA GLU A 11 -0.96 0.75 -9.31
C GLU A 11 -1.00 0.02 -7.97
N PHE A 12 -0.45 0.62 -6.90
CA PHE A 12 -0.44 -0.03 -5.58
C PHE A 12 -1.84 -0.20 -5.00
N LEU A 13 -2.75 0.76 -5.22
CA LEU A 13 -4.13 0.63 -4.82
C LEU A 13 -4.81 -0.54 -5.55
N PHE A 14 -4.60 -0.66 -6.86
CA PHE A 14 -5.14 -1.74 -7.67
C PHE A 14 -4.59 -3.10 -7.23
N PHE A 15 -3.26 -3.22 -7.08
CA PHE A 15 -2.64 -4.46 -6.61
C PHE A 15 -3.08 -4.82 -5.19
N GLY A 16 -3.15 -3.85 -4.28
CA GLY A 16 -3.61 -4.05 -2.91
C GLY A 16 -5.07 -4.51 -2.86
N LEU A 17 -5.92 -3.93 -3.70
CA LEU A 17 -7.33 -4.33 -3.80
C LEU A 17 -7.49 -5.73 -4.38
N VAL A 18 -6.80 -6.05 -5.49
CA VAL A 18 -6.85 -7.38 -6.12
C VAL A 18 -6.32 -8.46 -5.19
N MET A 19 -5.17 -8.20 -4.54
CA MET A 19 -4.60 -9.15 -3.57
C MET A 19 -5.53 -9.34 -2.38
N GLY A 20 -6.06 -8.26 -1.80
CA GLY A 20 -6.98 -8.35 -0.66
C GLY A 20 -8.25 -9.13 -0.98
N ILE A 21 -8.87 -8.87 -2.13
CA ILE A 21 -10.05 -9.64 -2.56
C ILE A 21 -9.70 -11.11 -2.78
N THR A 22 -8.55 -11.40 -3.41
CA THR A 22 -8.14 -12.78 -3.68
C THR A 22 -7.90 -13.54 -2.38
N GLU A 23 -7.18 -12.94 -1.43
CA GLU A 23 -6.92 -13.50 -0.11
C GLU A 23 -8.23 -13.75 0.65
N ASP A 24 -9.13 -12.76 0.69
CA ASP A 24 -10.41 -12.88 1.38
C ASP A 24 -11.28 -13.99 0.77
N LEU A 25 -11.34 -14.11 -0.56
CA LEU A 25 -12.11 -15.17 -1.23
C LEU A 25 -11.53 -16.56 -0.98
N ILE A 26 -10.19 -16.70 -0.97
CA ILE A 26 -9.50 -17.94 -0.60
C ILE A 26 -9.84 -18.29 0.85
N ALA A 27 -9.65 -17.33 1.77
CA ALA A 27 -9.94 -17.51 3.19
C ALA A 27 -11.39 -17.93 3.41
N LEU A 28 -12.34 -17.26 2.77
CA LEU A 28 -13.75 -17.60 2.89
C LEU A 28 -14.03 -19.02 2.37
N LYS A 29 -13.50 -19.36 1.18
CA LYS A 29 -13.73 -20.67 0.55
C LYS A 29 -13.22 -21.82 1.43
N PHE A 30 -12.04 -21.65 2.05
CA PHE A 30 -11.45 -22.67 2.90
C PHE A 30 -12.03 -22.66 4.32
N ALA A 31 -12.44 -21.51 4.85
CA ALA A 31 -12.95 -21.41 6.22
C ALA A 31 -14.41 -21.81 6.36
N THR A 32 -15.27 -21.46 5.38
CA THR A 32 -16.72 -21.73 5.48
C THR A 32 -17.17 -22.95 4.69
N GLY A 33 -16.42 -23.35 3.65
CA GLY A 33 -16.82 -24.42 2.72
C GLY A 33 -18.01 -24.08 1.82
N GLU A 34 -18.61 -22.89 2.00
CA GLU A 34 -19.78 -22.43 1.26
C GLU A 34 -19.44 -22.00 -0.18
N PRO A 35 -20.40 -22.01 -1.11
CA PRO A 35 -20.19 -21.49 -2.46
C PRO A 35 -20.02 -19.97 -2.45
N LEU A 36 -19.05 -19.47 -3.24
CA LEU A 36 -18.84 -18.05 -3.44
C LEU A 36 -19.99 -17.49 -4.29
N THR A 37 -20.90 -16.78 -3.64
CA THR A 37 -22.01 -16.10 -4.31
C THR A 37 -21.62 -14.69 -4.75
N TRP A 38 -22.35 -14.11 -5.71
CA TRP A 38 -22.11 -12.73 -6.12
C TRP A 38 -22.21 -11.72 -4.96
N LYS A 39 -23.09 -12.00 -3.99
CA LYS A 39 -23.23 -11.19 -2.78
C LYS A 39 -21.96 -11.19 -1.94
N ILE A 40 -21.32 -12.35 -1.79
CA ILE A 40 -20.05 -12.49 -1.07
C ILE A 40 -18.96 -11.67 -1.76
N ILE A 41 -18.81 -11.79 -3.07
CA ILE A 41 -17.77 -11.06 -3.81
C ILE A 41 -17.96 -9.55 -3.68
N LEU A 42 -19.21 -9.07 -3.73
CA LEU A 42 -19.52 -7.65 -3.53
C LEU A 42 -19.15 -7.17 -2.11
N ILE A 43 -19.48 -7.97 -1.08
CA ILE A 43 -19.13 -7.66 0.31
C ILE A 43 -17.61 -7.59 0.46
N VAL A 44 -16.89 -8.61 -0.01
CA VAL A 44 -15.43 -8.66 0.04
C VAL A 44 -14.83 -7.45 -0.68
N PHE A 45 -15.31 -7.10 -1.87
CA PHE A 45 -14.86 -5.91 -2.60
C PHE A 45 -15.08 -4.63 -1.79
N LEU A 46 -16.28 -4.43 -1.23
CA LEU A 46 -16.61 -3.24 -0.45
C LEU A 46 -15.79 -3.12 0.84
N VAL A 47 -15.44 -4.25 1.45
CA VAL A 47 -14.59 -4.29 2.65
C VAL A 47 -13.12 -4.07 2.29
N ALA A 48 -12.61 -4.71 1.23
CA ALA A 48 -11.23 -4.59 0.80
C ALA A 48 -10.88 -3.17 0.30
N LEU A 49 -11.85 -2.44 -0.27
CA LEU A 49 -11.64 -1.10 -0.80
C LEU A 49 -11.09 -0.08 0.22
N PRO A 50 -11.71 0.15 1.40
CA PRO A 50 -11.16 1.05 2.41
C PRO A 50 -9.80 0.57 2.94
N PHE A 51 -9.56 -0.74 3.07
CA PHE A 51 -8.26 -1.26 3.51
C PHE A 51 -7.17 -1.01 2.47
N ALA A 52 -7.46 -1.18 1.17
CA ALA A 52 -6.52 -0.88 0.09
C ALA A 52 -6.14 0.61 0.09
N ILE A 53 -7.12 1.51 0.30
CA ILE A 53 -6.89 2.96 0.39
C ILE A 53 -6.00 3.29 1.61
N ILE A 54 -6.32 2.73 2.78
CA ILE A 54 -5.54 2.96 4.01
C ILE A 54 -4.11 2.41 3.85
N GLY A 55 -3.97 1.22 3.28
CA GLY A 55 -2.66 0.58 3.02
C GLY A 55 -1.77 1.46 2.18
N GLU A 56 -2.30 2.01 1.08
CA GLU A 56 -1.52 2.91 0.22
C GLU A 56 -1.18 4.24 0.92
N LEU A 57 -2.11 4.83 1.68
CA LEU A 57 -1.82 6.04 2.48
C LEU A 57 -0.69 5.81 3.50
N ILE A 58 -0.62 4.62 4.09
CA ILE A 58 0.46 4.23 5.01
C ILE A 58 1.78 4.08 4.24
N VAL A 59 1.76 3.36 3.10
CA VAL A 59 2.95 3.09 2.28
C VAL A 59 3.56 4.39 1.75
N ASP A 60 2.75 5.35 1.30
CA ASP A 60 3.24 6.64 0.83
C ASP A 60 3.91 7.44 1.97
N ARG A 61 3.37 7.36 3.19
CA ARG A 61 3.99 7.98 4.38
C ARG A 61 5.34 7.35 4.73
N VAL A 62 5.49 6.03 4.58
CA VAL A 62 6.78 5.32 4.79
C VAL A 62 7.81 5.72 3.74
N ARG A 63 7.41 5.87 2.46
CA ARG A 63 8.30 6.41 1.41
C ARG A 63 8.79 7.81 1.76
N TRP A 64 7.91 8.66 2.30
CA TRP A 64 8.27 10.00 2.74
C TRP A 64 9.31 9.99 3.87
N TRP A 65 9.12 9.16 4.90
CA TRP A 65 10.08 8.96 5.99
C TRP A 65 11.45 8.50 5.51
N ARG A 66 11.49 7.56 4.55
CA ARG A 66 12.74 7.07 3.97
C ARG A 66 13.48 8.18 3.22
N LYS A 67 12.76 9.13 2.61
CA LYS A 67 13.34 10.29 1.93
C LYS A 67 13.94 11.27 2.94
N ILE A 68 13.24 11.57 4.03
CA ILE A 68 13.71 12.45 5.11
C ILE A 68 15.02 11.93 5.72
N ARG A 69 15.07 10.63 6.05
CA ARG A 69 16.28 10.01 6.64
C ARG A 69 17.52 10.15 5.73
N ARG A 70 17.34 9.99 4.42
CA ARG A 70 18.44 10.15 3.44
C ARG A 70 18.96 11.57 3.35
N THR A 71 18.07 12.57 3.42
CA THR A 71 18.48 13.99 3.41
C THR A 71 19.25 14.33 4.68
N PHE A 72 18.79 13.86 5.84
CA PHE A 72 19.47 14.10 7.12
C PHE A 72 20.87 13.46 7.17
N GLN A 73 21.02 12.23 6.66
CA GLN A 73 22.33 11.58 6.55
C GLN A 73 23.31 12.36 5.65
N LYS A 74 22.87 12.82 4.47
CA LYS A 74 23.73 13.60 3.56
C LYS A 74 24.23 14.89 4.21
N HIS A 75 23.38 15.56 4.98
CA HIS A 75 23.77 16.78 5.68
C HIS A 75 24.82 16.51 6.77
N VAL A 76 24.60 15.48 7.59
CA VAL A 76 25.56 15.03 8.62
C VAL A 76 26.91 14.62 8.01
N SER A 77 26.90 13.94 6.86
CA SER A 77 28.14 13.58 6.13
C SER A 77 28.89 14.79 5.60
N SER A 78 28.19 15.83 5.13
CA SER A 78 28.84 17.06 4.63
C SER A 78 29.47 17.91 5.75
N VAL A 79 28.83 17.97 6.92
CA VAL A 79 29.34 18.71 8.10
C VAL A 79 30.59 18.03 8.68
N LYS A 80 30.67 16.69 8.62
CA LYS A 80 31.84 15.94 9.12
C LYS A 80 33.07 16.07 8.22
N SER A 81 32.88 16.38 6.93
CA SER A 81 33.97 16.58 5.95
C SER A 81 34.60 17.97 6.03
N SER A 82 33.90 18.97 6.56
CA SER A 82 34.42 20.35 6.68
C SER A 82 35.16 20.63 8.01
N ARG A 83 35.25 19.61 8.88
CA ARG A 83 35.90 19.67 10.20
C ARG A 83 37.19 18.84 10.28
N LYS A 84 37.64 18.29 9.15
CA LYS A 84 38.93 17.60 8.98
C LYS A 84 39.87 18.47 8.17
#